data_AF-A0A6V8JWS4-F1
#
_entry.id   AF-A0A6V8JWS4-F1
#
_cell.length_a   1.000
_cell.length_b   1.000
_cell.length_c   1.000
_cell.angle_alpha   90.00
_cell.angle_beta   90.00
_cell.angle_gamma   90.00
#
_symmetry.space_group_name_H-M   'P 1'
#
loop_
_entity.id
_entity.type
_entity.pdbx_description
1 polymer ?
#
loop_
_entity_poly.entity_id
_entity_poly.type
_entity_poly.pdbx_seq_one_letter_code
_entity_poly.pdbx_strand_id
1 'polypeptide(L)'
;MRSVRTLLGFLTISLLVIEGALLLLARAVQDADRAFVILVAVIAFIVLAATVVAIVRPALLGVSHRTPVLAPVAAPDPKPVAYEYDVFISSPMTALTQESYEAHRKDILKFIRTIELRCKFKCYYSGRNRPTLDHFEAVDVGLRNDMEALKKSRYFLLVFPETLVSSVLVEAGMAIVLNKPALYFKRPGVKLPFTLEGAANSTNPELPRTSKYEYKDTADLVRLIQNNGRGIFE
;
A
#
# COMPACT_ATOMS: atom_id res chain seq x y z
N MET A 1 22.00 -11.15 39.53
CA MET A 1 20.94 -11.85 38.75
C MET A 1 20.28 -11.01 37.64
N ARG A 2 20.85 -9.86 37.20
CA ARG A 2 20.26 -9.07 36.09
C ARG A 2 20.68 -9.53 34.67
N SER A 3 21.75 -10.32 34.50
CA SER A 3 22.27 -10.66 33.17
C SER A 3 21.44 -11.70 32.40
N VAL A 4 20.60 -12.51 33.04
CA VAL A 4 19.80 -13.56 32.36
C VAL A 4 18.57 -13.00 31.63
N ARG A 5 18.25 -11.70 31.77
CA ARG A 5 17.05 -11.10 31.16
C ARG A 5 17.23 -10.71 29.69
N THR A 6 18.44 -10.76 29.16
CA THR A 6 18.69 -10.49 27.75
C THR A 6 18.97 -11.80 27.03
N LEU A 7 18.52 -11.90 25.77
CA LEU A 7 18.78 -13.06 24.90
C LEU A 7 20.27 -13.42 24.88
N LEU A 8 21.13 -12.39 24.87
CA LEU A 8 22.58 -12.55 24.90
C LEU A 8 23.06 -13.20 26.20
N GLY A 9 22.55 -12.78 27.36
CA GLY A 9 22.96 -13.36 28.63
C GLY A 9 22.50 -14.80 28.83
N PHE A 10 21.34 -15.16 28.26
CA PHE A 10 20.91 -16.56 28.20
C PHE A 10 21.87 -17.41 27.34
N LEU A 11 22.20 -16.93 26.14
CA LEU A 11 23.14 -17.62 25.23
C LEU A 11 24.53 -17.81 25.84
N THR A 12 25.07 -16.81 26.55
CA THR A 12 26.37 -16.92 27.22
C THR A 12 26.38 -18.00 28.30
N ILE A 13 25.30 -18.10 29.08
CA ILE A 13 25.19 -19.13 30.13
C ILE A 13 25.04 -20.52 29.51
N SER A 14 24.21 -20.66 28.46
CA SER A 14 24.08 -21.93 27.73
C SER A 14 25.42 -22.41 27.16
N LEU A 15 26.22 -21.51 26.61
CA LEU A 15 27.56 -21.83 26.08
C LEU A 15 28.49 -22.38 27.19
N LEU A 16 28.55 -21.70 28.34
CA LEU A 16 29.38 -22.11 29.47
C LEU A 16 28.98 -23.50 30.03
N VAL A 17 27.68 -23.81 30.05
CA VAL A 17 27.20 -25.13 30.48
C VAL A 17 27.62 -26.22 29.49
N ILE A 18 27.53 -25.95 28.18
CA ILE A 18 27.95 -26.89 27.14
C ILE A 18 29.47 -27.14 27.21
N GLU A 19 30.28 -26.08 27.36
CA GLU A 19 31.73 -26.21 27.53
C GLU A 19 32.09 -27.06 28.76
N GLY A 20 31.43 -26.83 29.90
CA GLY A 20 31.64 -27.63 31.11
C GLY A 20 31.28 -29.11 30.92
N ALA A 21 30.18 -29.40 30.24
CA ALA A 21 29.76 -30.77 29.95
C ALA A 21 30.73 -31.49 29.00
N LEU A 22 31.24 -30.78 27.98
CA LEU A 22 32.24 -31.32 27.06
C LEU A 22 33.58 -31.61 27.75
N LEU A 23 34.03 -30.75 28.66
CA LEU A 23 35.24 -30.98 29.44
C LEU A 23 35.12 -32.21 30.37
N LEU A 24 33.94 -32.43 30.95
CA LEU A 24 33.68 -33.62 31.77
C LEU A 24 33.66 -34.90 30.93
N LEU A 25 33.00 -34.87 29.76
CA LEU A 25 32.98 -35.99 28.81
C LEU A 25 34.38 -36.33 28.29
N ALA A 26 35.21 -35.33 27.97
CA ALA A 26 36.58 -35.56 27.50
C ALA A 26 37.47 -36.24 28.55
N ARG A 27 37.23 -36.00 29.84
CA ARG A 27 37.97 -36.66 30.94
C ARG A 27 37.53 -38.10 31.17
N ALA A 28 36.28 -38.44 30.87
CA ALA A 28 35.69 -39.75 31.17
C ALA A 28 36.06 -40.85 30.16
N VAL A 29 36.63 -40.51 29.01
CA VAL A 29 36.86 -41.44 27.90
C VAL A 29 38.34 -41.86 27.84
N GLN A 30 38.66 -43.13 27.60
CA GLN A 30 40.04 -43.67 27.49
C GLN A 30 40.53 -43.77 26.02
N ASP A 31 41.83 -43.96 25.83
CA ASP A 31 42.68 -43.28 24.82
C ASP A 31 42.34 -43.41 23.32
N ALA A 32 41.60 -44.42 22.85
CA ALA A 32 41.23 -44.51 21.44
C ALA A 32 40.02 -43.63 21.06
N ASP A 33 39.12 -43.36 22.00
CA ASP A 33 37.86 -42.63 21.77
C ASP A 33 37.95 -41.13 22.10
N ARG A 34 39.04 -40.70 22.75
CA ARG A 34 39.27 -39.28 23.10
C ARG A 34 39.34 -38.39 21.86
N ALA A 35 40.08 -38.83 20.85
CA ALA A 35 40.23 -38.06 19.61
C ALA A 35 38.88 -37.89 18.89
N PHE A 36 38.06 -38.94 18.88
CA PHE A 36 36.72 -38.89 18.28
C PHE A 36 35.79 -37.95 19.05
N VAL A 37 35.76 -38.04 20.38
CA VAL A 37 34.94 -37.16 21.23
C VAL A 37 35.34 -35.70 21.09
N ILE A 38 36.65 -35.40 21.04
CA ILE A 38 37.15 -34.05 20.79
C ILE A 38 36.73 -33.55 19.41
N LEU A 39 36.83 -34.39 18.37
CA LEU A 39 36.43 -34.02 17.02
C LEU A 39 34.93 -33.70 16.94
N VAL A 40 34.07 -34.54 17.53
CA VAL A 40 32.62 -34.32 17.57
C VAL A 40 32.29 -33.05 18.35
N ALA A 41 32.96 -32.80 19.47
CA ALA A 41 32.78 -31.59 20.27
C ALA A 41 33.14 -30.31 19.50
N VAL A 42 34.24 -30.32 18.76
CA VAL A 42 34.67 -29.19 17.92
C VAL A 42 33.68 -28.94 16.78
N ILE A 43 33.21 -29.99 16.10
CA ILE A 43 32.20 -29.85 15.05
C ILE A 43 30.90 -29.26 15.61
N ALA A 44 30.41 -29.78 16.73
CA ALA A 44 29.20 -29.28 17.39
C ALA A 44 29.34 -27.79 17.78
N PHE A 45 30.51 -27.39 18.28
CA PHE A 45 30.80 -25.99 18.61
C PHE A 45 30.80 -25.09 17.37
N ILE A 46 31.42 -25.52 16.26
CA ILE A 46 31.43 -24.77 15.00
C ILE A 46 30.00 -24.58 14.46
N VAL A 47 29.18 -25.63 14.47
CA VAL A 47 27.77 -25.55 14.01
C VAL A 47 26.97 -24.60 14.90
N LEU A 48 27.13 -24.69 16.22
CA LEU A 48 26.45 -23.81 17.17
C LEU A 48 26.85 -22.35 16.95
N ALA A 49 28.16 -22.08 16.82
CA ALA A 49 28.67 -20.73 16.56
C ALA A 49 28.14 -20.16 15.24
N ALA A 50 28.15 -20.96 14.16
CA ALA A 50 27.59 -20.57 12.87
C ALA A 50 26.09 -20.25 12.96
N THR A 51 25.34 -21.04 13.73
CA THR A 51 23.89 -20.84 13.95
C THR A 51 23.62 -19.54 14.72
N VAL A 52 24.41 -19.26 15.77
CA VAL A 52 24.29 -18.01 16.53
C VAL A 52 24.63 -16.80 15.64
N VAL A 53 25.67 -16.89 14.81
CA VAL A 53 26.01 -15.83 13.84
C VAL A 53 24.89 -15.63 12.83
N ALA A 54 24.24 -16.70 12.34
CA ALA A 54 23.10 -16.61 11.43
C ALA A 54 21.92 -15.84 12.02
N ILE A 55 21.64 -16.03 13.31
CA ILE A 55 20.52 -15.38 14.00
C ILE A 55 20.86 -13.92 14.35
N VAL A 56 22.06 -13.65 14.87
CA VAL A 56 22.42 -12.32 15.40
C VAL A 56 22.92 -11.38 14.31
N ARG A 57 23.62 -11.90 13.29
CA ARG A 57 24.21 -11.12 12.20
C ARG A 57 24.04 -11.82 10.85
N PRO A 58 22.79 -11.95 10.35
CA PRO A 58 22.53 -12.62 9.07
C PRO A 58 23.31 -12.02 7.89
N ALA A 59 23.66 -10.73 7.97
CA ALA A 59 24.46 -10.03 6.96
C ALA A 59 25.90 -10.57 6.81
N LEU A 60 26.51 -11.15 7.85
CA LEU A 60 27.88 -11.69 7.79
C LEU A 60 27.97 -13.02 7.04
N LEU A 61 26.87 -13.79 6.98
CA LEU A 61 26.84 -15.08 6.29
C LEU A 61 26.68 -14.95 4.77
N GLY A 62 26.75 -13.73 4.22
CA GLY A 62 26.74 -13.54 2.78
C GLY A 62 25.44 -14.00 2.08
N VAL A 63 24.39 -14.31 2.85
CA VAL A 63 23.03 -14.52 2.32
C VAL A 63 22.43 -13.15 1.98
N SER A 64 23.14 -12.39 1.16
CA SER A 64 22.52 -11.37 0.35
C SER A 64 21.67 -12.12 -0.66
N HIS A 65 20.37 -12.19 -0.41
CA HIS A 65 19.44 -12.26 -1.52
C HIS A 65 19.69 -10.99 -2.33
N ARG A 66 20.63 -11.06 -3.28
CA ARG A 66 20.64 -10.21 -4.45
C ARG A 66 19.31 -10.52 -5.12
N THR A 67 18.29 -9.75 -4.78
CA THR A 67 17.18 -9.53 -5.70
C THR A 67 17.88 -9.19 -7.00
N PRO A 68 17.74 -9.99 -8.07
CA PRO A 68 18.32 -9.63 -9.35
C PRO A 68 17.84 -8.22 -9.63
N VAL A 69 18.78 -7.28 -9.68
CA VAL A 69 18.52 -5.93 -10.15
C VAL A 69 18.15 -6.15 -11.60
N LEU A 70 16.85 -6.33 -11.86
CA LEU A 70 16.30 -6.27 -13.19
C LEU A 70 16.87 -4.98 -13.77
N ALA A 71 17.68 -5.12 -14.81
CA ALA A 71 18.15 -3.98 -15.57
C ALA A 71 16.93 -3.08 -15.81
N PRO A 72 17.03 -1.76 -15.58
CA PRO A 72 15.89 -0.87 -15.78
C PRO A 72 15.41 -1.10 -17.21
N VAL A 73 14.28 -1.80 -17.32
CA VAL A 73 13.62 -2.00 -18.61
C VAL A 73 13.29 -0.59 -19.02
N ALA A 74 13.99 -0.08 -20.04
CA ALA A 74 13.74 1.23 -20.59
C ALA A 74 12.24 1.31 -20.81
N ALA A 75 11.57 2.18 -20.05
CA ALA A 75 10.14 2.34 -20.17
C ALA A 75 9.89 2.64 -21.64
N PRO A 76 9.07 1.83 -22.35
CA PRO A 76 8.80 2.08 -23.75
C PRO A 76 8.32 3.52 -23.89
N ASP A 77 8.82 4.23 -24.91
CA ASP A 77 8.42 5.61 -25.17
C ASP A 77 6.90 5.71 -25.07
N PRO A 78 6.36 6.59 -24.19
CA PRO A 78 4.95 6.60 -23.90
C PRO A 78 4.21 6.99 -25.17
N LYS A 79 3.63 5.98 -25.85
CA LYS A 79 2.69 6.22 -26.93
C LYS A 79 1.59 7.15 -26.40
N PRO A 80 1.13 8.14 -27.18
CA PRO A 80 0.03 9.00 -26.77
C PRO A 80 -1.15 8.14 -26.34
N VAL A 81 -1.43 8.12 -25.03
CA VAL A 81 -2.54 7.33 -24.50
C VAL A 81 -3.82 8.04 -24.91
N ALA A 82 -4.56 7.45 -25.86
CA ALA A 82 -5.90 7.89 -26.15
C ALA A 82 -6.77 7.61 -24.92
N TYR A 83 -7.14 8.68 -24.20
CA TYR A 83 -8.02 8.56 -23.04
C TYR A 83 -9.45 8.31 -23.50
N GLU A 84 -10.08 7.28 -22.94
CA GLU A 84 -11.50 6.99 -23.18
C GLU A 84 -12.41 7.86 -22.31
N TYR A 85 -11.88 8.31 -21.16
CA TYR A 85 -12.55 9.15 -20.18
C TYR A 85 -11.65 10.32 -19.79
N ASP A 86 -12.24 11.47 -19.54
CA ASP A 86 -11.51 12.60 -18.98
C ASP A 86 -11.30 12.41 -17.48
N VAL A 87 -12.31 11.95 -16.74
CA VAL A 87 -12.24 11.83 -15.28
C VAL A 87 -12.71 10.46 -14.82
N PHE A 88 -11.88 9.76 -14.05
CA PHE A 88 -12.28 8.63 -13.23
C PHE A 88 -12.75 9.14 -11.86
N ILE A 89 -14.01 8.88 -11.51
CA ILE A 89 -14.60 9.35 -10.26
C ILE A 89 -14.75 8.18 -9.30
N SER A 90 -14.04 8.28 -8.18
CA SER A 90 -14.02 7.33 -7.08
C SER A 90 -14.79 7.90 -5.89
N SER A 91 -15.68 7.10 -5.33
CA SER A 91 -16.57 7.50 -4.24
C SER A 91 -17.04 6.26 -3.48
N PRO A 92 -17.16 6.27 -2.14
CA PRO A 92 -17.53 5.09 -1.38
C PRO A 92 -18.85 4.47 -1.84
N MET A 93 -18.85 3.14 -1.97
CA MET A 93 -19.99 2.35 -2.40
C MET A 93 -20.34 1.28 -1.35
N THR A 94 -19.56 0.21 -1.28
CA THR A 94 -19.80 -0.94 -0.37
C THR A 94 -19.58 -0.63 1.11
N ALA A 95 -18.87 0.44 1.42
CA ALA A 95 -18.61 0.85 2.80
C ALA A 95 -19.78 1.64 3.43
N LEU A 96 -20.78 2.01 2.62
CA LEU A 96 -22.00 2.67 3.07
C LEU A 96 -23.11 1.65 3.30
N THR A 97 -24.07 1.98 4.17
CA THR A 97 -25.33 1.22 4.25
C THR A 97 -26.13 1.40 2.97
N GLN A 98 -27.08 0.49 2.68
CA GLN A 98 -27.93 0.57 1.48
C GLN A 98 -28.60 1.94 1.29
N GLU A 99 -29.25 2.47 2.34
CA GLU A 99 -29.90 3.78 2.32
C GLU A 99 -28.90 4.92 2.08
N SER A 100 -27.76 4.88 2.78
CA SER A 100 -26.70 5.88 2.63
C SER A 100 -26.06 5.83 1.24
N TYR A 101 -25.89 4.63 0.67
CA TYR A 101 -25.39 4.43 -0.67
C TYR A 101 -26.32 5.03 -1.72
N GLU A 102 -27.63 4.77 -1.65
CA GLU A 102 -28.60 5.30 -2.62
C GLU A 102 -28.63 6.83 -2.60
N ALA A 103 -28.68 7.43 -1.41
CA ALA A 103 -28.65 8.88 -1.22
C ALA A 103 -27.33 9.48 -1.76
N HIS A 104 -26.19 8.91 -1.35
CA HIS A 104 -24.87 9.35 -1.79
C HIS A 104 -24.69 9.21 -3.30
N ARG A 105 -25.12 8.08 -3.88
CA ARG A 105 -25.08 7.84 -5.33
C ARG A 105 -25.87 8.89 -6.10
N LYS A 106 -27.09 9.21 -5.66
CA LYS A 106 -27.93 10.24 -6.30
C LYS A 106 -27.21 11.59 -6.35
N ASP A 107 -26.54 11.94 -5.27
CA ASP A 107 -25.76 13.16 -5.13
C ASP A 107 -24.51 13.16 -6.03
N ILE A 108 -23.75 12.06 -6.05
CA ILE A 108 -22.61 11.89 -6.94
C ILE A 108 -23.04 11.98 -8.41
N LEU A 109 -24.17 11.40 -8.80
CA LEU A 109 -24.68 11.51 -10.18
C LEU A 109 -25.05 12.94 -10.57
N LYS A 110 -25.61 13.72 -9.64
CA LYS A 110 -25.87 15.15 -9.86
C LYS A 110 -24.57 15.93 -10.04
N PHE A 111 -23.56 15.63 -9.23
CA PHE A 111 -22.23 16.22 -9.33
C PHE A 111 -21.53 15.87 -10.66
N ILE A 112 -21.55 14.59 -11.05
CA ILE A 112 -21.02 14.11 -12.33
C ILE A 112 -21.65 14.85 -13.50
N ARG A 113 -22.98 14.92 -13.54
CA ARG A 113 -23.70 15.64 -14.60
C ARG A 113 -23.24 17.11 -14.70
N THR A 114 -22.90 17.73 -13.58
CA THR A 114 -22.37 19.10 -13.56
C THR A 114 -20.98 19.18 -14.20
N ILE A 115 -20.08 18.25 -13.88
CA ILE A 115 -18.76 18.14 -14.52
C ILE A 115 -18.92 17.93 -16.03
N GLU A 116 -19.76 16.98 -16.44
CA GLU A 116 -19.99 16.67 -17.86
C GLU A 116 -20.54 17.89 -18.62
N LEU A 117 -21.50 18.61 -18.06
CA LEU A 117 -22.11 19.77 -18.71
C LEU A 117 -21.18 21.00 -18.74
N ARG A 118 -20.52 21.30 -17.62
CA ARG A 118 -19.72 22.51 -17.43
C ARG A 118 -18.32 22.38 -18.02
N CYS A 119 -17.70 21.22 -17.85
CA CYS A 119 -16.34 20.94 -18.34
C CYS A 119 -16.33 20.25 -19.70
N LYS A 120 -17.47 19.77 -20.21
CA LYS A 120 -17.53 18.94 -21.43
C LYS A 120 -16.61 17.72 -21.33
N PHE A 121 -16.54 17.14 -20.14
CA PHE A 121 -15.74 15.97 -19.84
C PHE A 121 -16.59 14.72 -19.89
N LYS A 122 -16.00 13.59 -20.31
CA LYS A 122 -16.59 12.27 -20.20
C LYS A 122 -16.13 11.63 -18.88
N CYS A 123 -17.08 11.33 -17.99
CA CYS A 123 -16.77 10.85 -16.64
C CYS A 123 -17.08 9.35 -16.48
N TYR A 124 -16.14 8.58 -15.97
CA TYR A 124 -16.37 7.21 -15.50
C TYR A 124 -16.75 7.21 -14.01
N TYR A 125 -17.77 6.43 -13.64
CA TYR A 125 -18.14 6.18 -12.26
C TYR A 125 -18.82 4.80 -12.17
N SER A 126 -18.26 3.92 -11.35
CA SER A 126 -18.72 2.52 -11.23
C SER A 126 -20.15 2.40 -10.70
N GLY A 127 -20.59 3.37 -9.89
CA GLY A 127 -21.97 3.43 -9.39
C GLY A 127 -23.00 3.93 -10.42
N ARG A 128 -22.62 4.27 -11.66
CA ARG A 128 -23.55 4.90 -12.62
C ARG A 128 -24.78 4.04 -12.88
N ASN A 129 -24.59 2.75 -13.15
CA ASN A 129 -25.67 1.81 -13.50
C ASN A 129 -26.01 0.82 -12.38
N ARG A 130 -25.59 1.11 -11.14
CA ARG A 130 -25.79 0.24 -9.98
C ARG A 130 -26.68 0.96 -8.96
N PRO A 131 -28.02 0.86 -9.05
CA PRO A 131 -28.91 1.63 -8.17
C PRO A 131 -28.85 1.17 -6.72
N THR A 132 -28.62 -0.12 -6.46
CA THR A 132 -28.52 -0.72 -5.12
C THR A 132 -27.25 -1.55 -4.96
N LEU A 133 -26.90 -1.94 -3.72
CA LEU A 133 -25.74 -2.80 -3.47
C LEU A 133 -25.88 -4.18 -4.14
N ASP A 134 -27.10 -4.68 -4.32
CA ASP A 134 -27.38 -5.97 -4.99
C ASP A 134 -27.04 -5.97 -6.49
N HIS A 135 -26.87 -4.79 -7.10
CA HIS A 135 -26.46 -4.65 -8.50
C HIS A 135 -24.93 -4.67 -8.67
N PHE A 136 -24.19 -4.95 -7.61
CA PHE A 136 -22.74 -4.95 -7.67
C PHE A 136 -22.26 -6.24 -8.32
N GLU A 137 -21.25 -6.10 -9.16
CA GLU A 137 -20.57 -7.22 -9.77
C GLU A 137 -19.79 -8.01 -8.72
N ALA A 138 -19.36 -9.22 -9.10
CA ALA A 138 -18.34 -9.93 -8.34
C ALA A 138 -17.09 -9.03 -8.14
N VAL A 139 -16.45 -9.17 -6.97
CA VAL A 139 -15.39 -8.25 -6.52
C VAL A 139 -14.22 -8.18 -7.51
N ASP A 140 -13.82 -9.32 -8.07
CA ASP A 140 -12.74 -9.44 -9.06
C ASP A 140 -13.09 -8.77 -10.39
N VAL A 141 -14.34 -8.93 -10.85
CA VAL A 141 -14.85 -8.31 -12.07
C VAL A 141 -14.92 -6.80 -11.91
N GLY A 142 -15.45 -6.31 -10.78
CA GLY A 142 -15.54 -4.89 -10.47
C GLY A 142 -14.15 -4.24 -10.43
N LEU A 143 -13.21 -4.83 -9.68
CA LEU A 143 -11.83 -4.35 -9.61
C LEU A 143 -11.18 -4.27 -11.00
N ARG A 144 -11.32 -5.31 -11.83
CA ARG A 144 -10.75 -5.33 -13.18
C ARG A 144 -11.33 -4.20 -14.04
N ASN A 145 -12.64 -4.02 -14.01
CA ASN A 145 -13.33 -3.00 -14.80
C ASN A 145 -12.91 -1.58 -14.36
N ASP A 146 -12.84 -1.35 -13.05
CA ASP A 146 -12.43 -0.07 -12.49
C ASP A 146 -10.96 0.23 -12.79
N MET A 147 -10.09 -0.78 -12.77
CA MET A 147 -8.69 -0.63 -13.15
C MET A 147 -8.49 -0.26 -14.62
N GLU A 148 -9.23 -0.92 -15.51
CA GLU A 148 -9.17 -0.60 -16.94
C GLU A 148 -9.70 0.81 -17.21
N ALA A 149 -10.79 1.21 -16.56
CA ALA A 149 -11.31 2.57 -16.67
C ALA A 149 -10.33 3.62 -16.12
N LEU A 150 -9.70 3.36 -14.97
CA LEU A 150 -8.71 4.26 -14.37
C LEU A 150 -7.50 4.48 -15.29
N LYS A 151 -6.95 3.40 -15.87
CA LYS A 151 -5.84 3.49 -16.84
C LYS A 151 -6.20 4.37 -18.03
N LYS A 152 -7.43 4.21 -18.53
CA LYS A 152 -7.99 4.95 -19.68
C LYS A 152 -8.52 6.34 -19.33
N SER A 153 -8.42 6.78 -18.08
CA SER A 153 -8.86 8.11 -17.64
C SER A 153 -7.70 9.09 -17.58
N ARG A 154 -7.95 10.37 -17.93
CA ARG A 154 -6.94 11.42 -17.86
C ARG A 154 -6.70 11.90 -16.42
N TYR A 155 -7.76 12.13 -15.66
CA TYR A 155 -7.76 12.63 -14.30
C TYR A 155 -8.36 11.61 -13.33
N PHE A 156 -7.94 11.68 -12.07
CA PHE A 156 -8.57 10.97 -10.96
C PHE A 156 -9.28 11.96 -10.04
N LEU A 157 -10.49 11.64 -9.60
CA LEU A 157 -11.25 12.45 -8.66
C LEU A 157 -11.80 11.55 -7.56
N LEU A 158 -11.45 11.87 -6.32
CA LEU A 158 -11.96 11.22 -5.12
C LEU A 158 -12.99 12.10 -4.43
N VAL A 159 -14.17 11.55 -4.12
CA VAL A 159 -15.13 12.16 -3.19
C VAL A 159 -15.17 11.33 -1.91
N PHE A 160 -14.66 11.88 -0.82
CA PHE A 160 -14.47 11.19 0.46
C PHE A 160 -15.30 11.82 1.59
N PRO A 161 -16.55 11.38 1.79
CA PRO A 161 -17.50 12.03 2.70
C PRO A 161 -17.21 11.82 4.18
N GLU A 162 -16.57 10.72 4.57
CA GLU A 162 -16.29 10.36 5.96
C GLU A 162 -15.04 9.47 6.05
N THR A 163 -14.49 9.32 7.27
CA THR A 163 -13.29 8.50 7.50
C THR A 163 -13.67 7.03 7.54
N LEU A 164 -13.64 6.36 6.39
CA LEU A 164 -14.07 4.98 6.21
C LEU A 164 -13.03 4.15 5.44
N VAL A 165 -13.02 2.84 5.67
CA VAL A 165 -12.21 1.89 4.90
C VAL A 165 -12.98 1.52 3.63
N SER A 166 -12.46 1.88 2.45
CA SER A 166 -13.10 1.60 1.17
C SER A 166 -12.09 1.47 0.03
N SER A 167 -12.50 0.78 -1.04
CA SER A 167 -11.71 0.60 -2.27
C SER A 167 -11.22 1.93 -2.87
N VAL A 168 -11.93 3.03 -2.62
CA VAL A 168 -11.56 4.36 -3.09
C VAL A 168 -10.15 4.80 -2.69
N LEU A 169 -9.67 4.30 -1.54
CA LEU A 169 -8.30 4.59 -1.07
C LEU A 169 -7.26 3.78 -1.84
N VAL A 170 -7.60 2.55 -2.23
CA VAL A 170 -6.77 1.71 -3.10
C VAL A 170 -6.71 2.34 -4.49
N GLU A 171 -7.86 2.76 -5.03
CA GLU A 171 -7.97 3.47 -6.31
C GLU A 171 -7.15 4.77 -6.33
N ALA A 172 -7.19 5.55 -5.25
CA ALA A 172 -6.36 6.75 -5.10
C ALA A 172 -4.86 6.42 -5.11
N GLY A 173 -4.44 5.36 -4.42
CA GLY A 173 -3.06 4.87 -4.47
C GLY A 173 -2.63 4.45 -5.88
N MET A 174 -3.51 3.75 -6.60
CA MET A 174 -3.26 3.33 -7.98
C MET A 174 -3.19 4.52 -8.94
N ALA A 175 -4.00 5.56 -8.74
CA ALA A 175 -3.93 6.79 -9.50
C ALA A 175 -2.56 7.50 -9.35
N ILE A 176 -1.99 7.49 -8.13
CA ILE A 176 -0.64 8.02 -7.88
C ILE A 176 0.40 7.24 -8.68
N VAL A 177 0.36 5.90 -8.60
CA VAL A 177 1.30 5.02 -9.34
C VAL A 177 1.17 5.19 -10.86
N LEU A 178 -0.04 5.43 -11.36
CA LEU A 178 -0.32 5.70 -12.77
C LEU A 178 -0.03 7.16 -13.19
N ASN A 179 0.57 7.96 -12.31
CA ASN A 179 0.89 9.38 -12.50
C ASN A 179 -0.31 10.21 -13.00
N LYS A 180 -1.51 9.93 -12.46
CA LYS A 180 -2.74 10.65 -12.82
C LYS A 180 -2.86 11.90 -11.95
N PRO A 181 -3.00 13.10 -12.54
CA PRO A 181 -3.35 14.28 -11.76
C PRO A 181 -4.68 14.05 -11.05
N ALA A 182 -4.74 14.44 -9.77
CA ALA A 182 -5.77 14.01 -8.86
C ALA A 182 -6.45 15.16 -8.11
N LEU A 183 -7.76 15.04 -7.89
CA LEU A 183 -8.55 15.95 -7.06
C LEU A 183 -9.20 15.19 -5.92
N TYR A 184 -8.95 15.62 -4.69
CA TYR A 184 -9.54 15.02 -3.50
C TYR A 184 -10.54 15.98 -2.86
N PHE A 185 -11.83 15.65 -2.93
CA PHE A 185 -12.88 16.32 -2.18
C PHE A 185 -13.14 15.58 -0.88
N LYS A 186 -13.05 16.28 0.25
CA LYS A 186 -13.36 15.70 1.56
C LYS A 186 -14.28 16.61 2.38
N ARG A 187 -15.05 16.06 3.31
CA ARG A 187 -15.81 16.90 4.25
C ARG A 187 -14.89 17.56 5.31
N PRO A 188 -15.29 18.69 5.91
CA PRO A 188 -14.62 19.25 7.07
C PRO A 188 -14.46 18.21 8.18
N GLY A 189 -13.27 18.14 8.79
CA GLY A 189 -12.95 17.18 9.85
C GLY A 189 -12.61 15.76 9.37
N VAL A 190 -12.88 15.41 8.11
CA VAL A 190 -12.42 14.15 7.51
C VAL A 190 -10.93 14.26 7.20
N LYS A 191 -10.17 13.25 7.61
CA LYS A 191 -8.73 13.16 7.38
C LYS A 191 -8.45 12.16 6.28
N LEU A 192 -7.64 12.55 5.31
CA LEU A 192 -7.07 11.59 4.37
C LEU A 192 -6.02 10.73 5.09
N PRO A 193 -5.80 9.49 4.66
CA PRO A 193 -4.65 8.72 5.09
C PRO A 193 -3.34 9.47 4.86
N PHE A 194 -2.35 9.25 5.73
CA PHE A 194 -1.08 9.98 5.74
C PHE A 194 -0.44 10.12 4.36
N THR A 195 -0.40 9.03 3.57
CA THR A 195 0.19 9.03 2.23
C THR A 195 -0.57 9.91 1.24
N LEU A 196 -1.91 9.87 1.25
CA LEU A 196 -2.73 10.70 0.35
C LEU A 196 -2.68 12.17 0.75
N GLU A 197 -2.64 12.44 2.05
CA GLU A 197 -2.41 13.79 2.59
C GLU A 197 -1.04 14.32 2.16
N GLY A 198 0.00 13.49 2.24
CA GLY A 198 1.35 13.82 1.75
C GLY A 198 1.35 14.10 0.25
N ALA A 199 0.71 13.26 -0.56
CA ALA A 199 0.61 13.45 -2.01
C ALA A 199 -0.06 14.77 -2.38
N ALA A 200 -1.15 15.14 -1.72
CA ALA A 200 -1.88 16.39 -1.97
C ALA A 200 -1.14 17.66 -1.53
N ASN A 201 -0.14 17.54 -0.65
CA ASN A 201 0.65 18.67 -0.16
C ASN A 201 2.08 18.69 -0.76
N SER A 202 2.44 17.68 -1.56
CA SER A 202 3.79 17.55 -2.08
C SER A 202 4.03 18.47 -3.25
N THR A 203 5.22 19.05 -3.31
CA THR A 203 5.76 19.76 -4.47
C THR A 203 6.77 18.91 -5.26
N ASN A 204 6.93 17.63 -4.90
CA ASN A 204 7.85 16.72 -5.58
C ASN A 204 7.41 16.50 -7.04
N PRO A 205 8.24 16.82 -8.06
CA PRO A 205 7.90 16.61 -9.47
C PRO A 205 7.73 15.14 -9.87
N GLU A 206 8.20 14.19 -9.06
CA GLU A 206 8.01 12.74 -9.29
C GLU A 206 6.59 12.27 -8.95
N LEU A 207 5.80 13.08 -8.23
CA LEU A 207 4.42 12.78 -7.90
C LEU A 207 3.46 13.54 -8.82
N PRO A 208 2.31 12.94 -9.17
CA PRO A 208 1.31 13.64 -9.94
C PRO A 208 0.76 14.82 -9.15
N ARG A 209 0.45 15.91 -9.87
CA ARG A 209 -0.22 17.06 -9.29
C ARG A 209 -1.52 16.61 -8.62
N THR A 210 -1.60 16.83 -7.32
CA THR A 210 -2.76 16.45 -6.51
C THR A 210 -3.26 17.68 -5.77
N SER A 211 -4.55 18.00 -5.90
CA SER A 211 -5.18 19.12 -5.20
C SER A 211 -6.27 18.59 -4.28
N LYS A 212 -6.45 19.24 -3.13
CA LYS A 212 -7.49 18.87 -2.15
C LYS A 212 -8.41 20.04 -1.87
N TYR A 213 -9.69 19.76 -1.72
CA TYR A 213 -10.72 20.73 -1.42
C TYR A 213 -11.65 20.19 -0.34
N GLU A 214 -12.10 21.08 0.52
CA GLU A 214 -13.16 20.77 1.46
C GLU A 214 -14.53 21.09 0.83
N TYR A 215 -15.53 20.26 1.13
CA TYR A 215 -16.90 20.50 0.72
C TYR A 215 -17.88 20.16 1.84
N LYS A 216 -18.95 20.95 1.99
CA LYS A 216 -19.98 20.70 3.02
C LYS A 216 -20.98 19.65 2.56
N ASP A 217 -21.49 19.84 1.36
CA ASP A 217 -22.54 19.03 0.74
C ASP A 217 -22.38 19.00 -0.78
N THR A 218 -23.29 18.28 -1.44
CA THR A 218 -23.28 18.12 -2.89
C THR A 218 -23.54 19.44 -3.63
N ALA A 219 -24.26 20.39 -3.04
CA ALA A 219 -24.46 21.71 -3.64
C ALA A 219 -23.17 22.53 -3.65
N ASP A 220 -22.34 22.38 -2.63
CA ASP A 220 -21.00 22.96 -2.56
C ASP A 220 -20.07 22.40 -3.64
N LEU A 221 -20.05 21.07 -3.82
CA LEU A 221 -19.31 20.41 -4.92
C LEU A 221 -19.74 20.94 -6.30
N VAL A 222 -21.04 21.03 -6.54
CA VAL A 222 -21.60 21.57 -7.79
C VAL A 222 -21.15 23.01 -8.01
N ARG A 223 -21.17 23.84 -6.95
CA ARG A 223 -20.73 25.25 -7.01
C ARG A 223 -19.26 25.38 -7.33
N LEU A 224 -18.40 24.56 -6.73
CA LEU A 224 -16.97 24.53 -7.01
C LEU A 224 -16.71 24.27 -8.50
N ILE A 225 -17.41 23.31 -9.10
CA ILE A 225 -17.28 23.02 -10.54
C ILE A 225 -17.89 24.12 -11.41
N GLN A 226 -19.03 24.69 -11.03
CA GLN A 226 -19.66 25.78 -11.78
C GLN A 226 -18.74 27.00 -11.88
N ASN A 227 -18.11 27.36 -10.76
CA ASN A 227 -17.25 28.53 -10.65
C ASN A 227 -15.90 28.34 -11.36
N ASN A 228 -15.28 27.16 -11.25
CA ASN A 228 -13.91 26.94 -11.73
C ASN A 228 -13.85 26.20 -13.08
N GLY A 229 -14.90 25.47 -13.46
CA GLY A 229 -14.94 24.70 -14.70
C GLY A 229 -13.77 23.72 -14.83
N ARG A 230 -13.11 23.72 -15.99
CA ARG A 230 -11.94 22.86 -16.25
C ARG A 230 -10.72 23.22 -15.42
N GLY A 231 -10.56 24.49 -15.05
CA GLY A 231 -9.36 24.98 -14.38
C GLY A 231 -9.09 24.34 -13.02
N ILE A 232 -10.10 23.72 -12.39
CA ILE A 232 -9.89 22.96 -11.14
C ILE A 232 -9.10 21.66 -11.39
N PHE A 233 -9.13 21.12 -12.62
CA PHE A 233 -8.41 19.91 -13.03
C PHE A 233 -7.02 20.19 -13.62
N GLU A 234 -6.75 21.44 -14.00
CA GLU A 234 -5.55 21.85 -14.74
C GLU A 234 -4.49 22.48 -13.85
#